data_AF-A0A067N8U8-F1
#
_entry.id   AF-A0A067N8U8-F1
#
_cell.length_a   1.000
_cell.length_b   1.000
_cell.length_c   1.000
_cell.angle_alpha   90.00
_cell.angle_beta   90.00
_cell.angle_gamma   90.00
#
_symmetry.space_group_name_H-M   'P 1'
#
loop_
_entity.id
_entity.type
_entity.pdbx_description
1 polymer ?
#
loop_
_entity_poly.entity_id
_entity_poly.type
_entity_poly.pdbx_seq_one_letter_code
_entity_poly.pdbx_strand_id
1 'polypeptide(L)'
;MSQHYEESDTYSTADYSMDSRTASPGFDSTSVASTDVPDISLDMDGVNQMVSTMKHTLASLGVTYDSLGESKARATLLGPALDQWHRLQKRSREIERLDRAQEEEINQLNVLIRNTLLQSIMDHIAGHVNKHVERIMETEVPLLVKQELAAALPESLLNDVHEHKKELQQVQRALYNSEARLANSLIRSHNIYDALQPLKKKDGSISPHFPPDVPALLAVDDATAKNLLAEYDLPSKEETRERSLTKFLAFCGVHYQSLPTAELLTYGSDASP
;
A
#
# COMPACT_ATOMS: atom_id res chain seq x y z
N MET A 1 22.48 0.81 -21.46
CA MET A 1 22.07 2.20 -21.78
C MET A 1 21.62 2.83 -20.46
N SER A 2 22.44 3.27 -19.51
CA SER A 2 23.73 4.01 -19.47
C SER A 2 23.69 5.38 -20.11
N GLN A 3 23.10 6.36 -19.41
CA GLN A 3 23.50 7.78 -19.33
C GLN A 3 22.96 8.27 -17.96
N HIS A 4 23.76 8.39 -16.90
CA HIS A 4 24.70 9.50 -16.57
C HIS A 4 24.07 10.88 -16.78
N TYR A 5 23.67 11.53 -15.67
CA TYR A 5 23.61 12.99 -15.58
C TYR A 5 24.20 13.43 -14.25
N GLU A 6 25.10 14.39 -14.38
CA GLU A 6 26.08 14.87 -13.42
C GLU A 6 25.51 15.89 -12.43
N GLU A 7 26.16 15.92 -11.28
CA GLU A 7 26.23 16.98 -10.29
C GLU A 7 26.48 18.37 -10.91
N SER A 8 25.89 19.38 -10.29
CA SER A 8 26.47 20.72 -10.27
C SER A 8 26.17 21.40 -8.94
N ASP A 9 27.06 21.18 -7.98
CA ASP A 9 27.30 22.05 -6.83
C ASP A 9 28.16 23.24 -7.28
N THR A 10 27.70 24.47 -7.02
CA THR A 10 28.58 25.64 -6.98
C THR A 10 28.26 26.52 -5.78
N TYR A 11 29.20 26.53 -4.84
CA TYR A 11 29.39 27.54 -3.80
C TYR A 11 29.73 28.91 -4.41
N SER A 12 29.25 30.01 -3.82
CA SER A 12 29.87 31.35 -3.92
C SER A 12 29.39 32.20 -2.74
N THR A 13 30.14 32.23 -1.63
CA THR A 13 31.19 33.20 -1.25
C THR A 13 30.63 34.54 -0.77
N ALA A 14 30.99 34.84 0.48
CA ALA A 14 30.70 36.01 1.31
C ALA A 14 31.19 37.35 0.71
N ASP A 15 30.70 38.46 1.27
CA ASP A 15 31.46 39.30 2.23
C ASP A 15 31.18 40.83 2.10
N TYR A 16 31.30 41.53 3.23
CA TYR A 16 31.41 42.99 3.47
C TYR A 16 30.40 44.00 2.88
N SER A 17 29.69 44.72 3.77
CA SER A 17 30.04 46.12 4.06
C SER A 17 29.30 46.65 5.30
N MET A 18 30.04 46.79 6.41
CA MET A 18 29.82 47.89 7.36
C MET A 18 30.54 49.11 6.80
N ASP A 19 29.89 50.27 6.72
CA ASP A 19 30.56 51.49 7.20
C ASP A 19 29.61 52.65 7.54
N SER A 20 30.14 53.40 8.49
CA SER A 20 29.72 54.53 9.31
C SER A 20 29.16 55.78 8.61
N ARG A 21 28.34 56.54 9.36
CA ARG A 21 28.58 57.98 9.64
C ARG A 21 27.60 58.58 10.65
N THR A 22 28.13 58.79 11.84
CA THR A 22 27.71 59.73 12.88
C THR A 22 28.08 61.16 12.47
N ALA A 23 27.18 62.14 12.62
CA ALA A 23 27.56 63.55 12.72
C ALA A 23 26.49 64.37 13.47
N SER A 24 26.84 64.76 14.71
CA SER A 24 26.18 65.77 15.52
C SER A 24 26.33 67.18 14.91
N PRO A 25 25.38 68.10 15.12
CA PRO A 25 25.66 69.53 15.09
C PRO A 25 26.07 70.00 16.50
N GLY A 26 27.27 70.55 16.59
CA GLY A 26 27.83 71.17 17.79
C GLY A 26 27.20 72.53 18.11
N PHE A 27 27.09 72.78 19.40
CA PHE A 27 26.82 74.09 20.02
C PHE A 27 28.06 74.98 19.87
N ASP A 28 27.87 76.23 19.42
CA ASP A 28 28.83 77.31 19.63
C ASP A 28 28.23 78.36 20.57
N SER A 29 28.81 78.46 21.75
CA SER A 29 28.67 79.56 22.70
C SER A 29 29.93 80.41 22.60
N THR A 30 29.82 81.70 22.31
CA THR A 30 30.94 82.63 22.52
C THR A 30 30.49 83.90 23.24
N SER A 31 31.22 84.15 24.32
CA SER A 31 31.23 85.23 25.30
C SER A 31 31.58 86.60 24.69
N VAL A 32 30.83 87.68 24.99
CA VAL A 32 31.03 88.76 26.01
C VAL A 32 32.30 89.64 25.91
N ALA A 33 32.03 90.95 25.93
CA ALA A 33 32.80 92.10 26.45
C ALA A 33 33.75 92.91 25.54
N SER A 34 33.35 94.14 25.25
CA SER A 34 34.12 95.34 25.64
C SER A 34 33.21 96.58 25.59
N THR A 35 33.00 97.15 26.77
CA THR A 35 32.30 98.42 27.05
C THR A 35 33.29 99.58 26.99
N ASP A 36 32.96 100.59 26.19
CA ASP A 36 33.62 101.90 26.19
C ASP A 36 32.68 102.90 26.89
N VAL A 37 33.22 103.68 27.82
CA VAL A 37 32.48 104.64 28.66
C VAL A 37 32.59 106.02 28.03
N PRO A 38 31.49 106.78 27.96
CA PRO A 38 31.61 108.16 28.35
C PRO A 38 30.51 108.60 29.33
N ASP A 39 30.91 109.67 29.98
CA ASP A 39 30.49 110.22 31.25
C ASP A 39 29.54 111.41 31.03
N ILE A 40 28.82 111.76 32.10
CA ILE A 40 28.13 113.03 32.38
C ILE A 40 26.97 113.45 31.45
N SER A 41 25.74 113.25 31.92
CA SER A 41 24.91 114.33 32.50
C SER A 41 23.47 113.82 32.66
N LEU A 42 22.93 113.97 33.87
CA LEU A 42 21.57 113.60 34.24
C LEU A 42 20.59 114.55 33.57
N ASP A 43 20.16 114.19 32.37
CA ASP A 43 19.02 114.80 31.69
C ASP A 43 17.77 113.96 31.99
N MET A 44 16.81 114.56 32.67
CA MET A 44 15.57 113.91 33.15
C MET A 44 14.74 113.29 32.01
N ASP A 45 14.97 113.72 30.76
CA ASP A 45 14.35 113.19 29.55
C ASP A 45 14.97 111.86 29.08
N GLY A 46 16.27 111.63 29.29
CA GLY A 46 16.94 110.37 28.95
C GLY A 46 16.51 109.22 29.85
N VAL A 47 16.26 109.51 31.14
CA VAL A 47 15.72 108.52 32.09
C VAL A 47 14.28 108.15 31.71
N ASN A 48 13.46 109.10 31.27
CA ASN A 48 12.11 108.80 30.78
C ASN A 48 12.12 107.99 29.48
N GLN A 49 13.08 108.21 28.59
CA GLN A 49 13.23 107.42 27.36
C GLN A 49 13.74 105.99 27.66
N MET A 50 14.65 105.81 28.62
CA MET A 50 15.11 104.50 29.07
C MET A 50 14.01 103.73 29.81
N VAL A 51 13.22 104.41 30.64
CA VAL A 51 12.06 103.80 31.32
C VAL A 51 10.97 103.44 30.31
N SER A 52 10.76 104.26 29.27
CA SER A 52 9.80 103.98 28.19
C SER A 52 10.24 102.78 27.35
N THR A 53 11.52 102.69 26.99
CA THR A 53 12.08 101.53 26.28
C THR A 53 12.08 100.28 27.15
N MET A 54 12.43 100.36 28.44
CA MET A 54 12.30 99.24 29.37
C MET A 54 10.84 98.78 29.49
N LYS A 55 9.87 99.70 29.64
CA LYS A 55 8.43 99.36 29.65
C LYS A 55 7.99 98.70 28.34
N HIS A 56 8.48 99.16 27.20
CA HIS A 56 8.19 98.56 25.91
C HIS A 56 8.78 97.15 25.79
N THR A 57 10.03 96.95 26.22
CA THR A 57 10.64 95.61 26.23
C THR A 57 9.96 94.67 27.22
N LEU A 58 9.51 95.16 28.38
CA LEU A 58 8.76 94.36 29.35
C LEU A 58 7.37 93.99 28.82
N ALA A 59 6.69 94.92 28.15
CA ALA A 59 5.43 94.66 27.47
C ALA A 59 5.61 93.66 26.32
N SER A 60 6.69 93.79 25.55
CA SER A 60 7.05 92.85 24.48
C SER A 60 7.38 91.47 25.05
N LEU A 61 8.16 91.39 26.13
CA LEU A 61 8.44 90.14 26.85
C LEU A 61 7.16 89.51 27.39
N GLY A 62 6.26 90.31 27.98
CA GLY A 62 4.94 89.86 28.42
C GLY A 62 4.15 89.23 27.29
N VAL A 63 4.07 89.91 26.13
CA VAL A 63 3.41 89.36 24.93
C VAL A 63 4.09 88.08 24.43
N THR A 64 5.43 88.00 24.44
CA THR A 64 6.12 86.77 24.05
C THR A 64 5.87 85.63 25.04
N TYR A 65 5.81 85.93 26.34
CA TYR A 65 5.56 84.94 27.40
C TYR A 65 4.11 84.44 27.35
N ASP A 66 3.16 85.32 27.06
CA ASP A 66 1.77 84.94 26.82
C ASP A 66 1.64 84.11 25.54
N SER A 67 2.33 84.48 24.45
CA SER A 67 2.33 83.69 23.22
C SER A 67 2.98 82.31 23.42
N LEU A 68 4.01 82.24 24.27
CA LEU A 68 4.71 81.00 24.62
C LEU A 68 3.86 80.15 25.58
N GLY A 69 3.11 80.80 26.48
CA GLY A 69 2.13 80.17 27.34
C GLY A 69 1.00 79.55 26.52
N GLU A 70 0.48 80.28 25.54
CA GLU A 70 -0.55 79.80 24.62
C GLU A 70 0.00 78.69 23.70
N SER A 71 1.23 78.81 23.20
CA SER A 71 1.86 77.76 22.39
C SER A 71 2.09 76.50 23.23
N LYS A 72 2.45 76.63 24.51
CA LYS A 72 2.61 75.51 25.44
C LYS A 72 1.27 74.86 25.77
N ALA A 73 0.21 75.64 25.96
CA ALA A 73 -1.15 75.14 26.17
C ALA A 73 -1.66 74.36 24.94
N ARG A 74 -1.40 74.86 23.72
CA ARG A 74 -1.69 74.16 22.47
C ARG A 74 -0.84 72.89 22.33
N ALA A 75 0.44 72.93 22.67
CA ALA A 75 1.31 71.76 22.65
C ALA A 75 0.88 70.67 23.63
N THR A 76 0.39 71.05 24.83
CA THR A 76 -0.19 70.08 25.77
C THR A 76 -1.49 69.45 25.27
N LEU A 77 -2.29 70.17 24.48
CA LEU A 77 -3.49 69.63 23.84
C LEU A 77 -3.13 68.66 22.70
N LEU A 78 -2.03 68.91 21.98
CA LEU A 78 -1.54 68.07 20.88
C LEU A 78 -0.78 66.82 21.33
N GLY A 79 -0.21 66.81 22.55
CA GLY A 79 0.54 65.67 23.09
C GLY A 79 -0.23 64.34 23.05
N PRO A 80 -1.48 64.26 23.56
CA PRO A 80 -2.29 63.04 23.50
C PRO A 80 -2.62 62.58 22.07
N ALA A 81 -2.86 63.51 21.15
CA ALA A 81 -3.11 63.20 19.74
C ALA A 81 -1.85 62.65 19.05
N LEU A 82 -0.67 63.19 19.39
CA LEU A 82 0.62 62.72 18.87
C LEU A 82 0.97 61.31 19.39
N ASP A 83 0.69 60.99 20.65
CA ASP A 83 0.88 59.64 21.19
C ASP A 83 -0.08 58.63 20.52
N GLN A 84 -1.35 59.01 20.31
CA GLN A 84 -2.29 58.19 19.55
C GLN A 84 -1.82 57.93 18.12
N TRP A 85 -1.28 58.95 17.45
CA TRP A 85 -0.72 58.79 16.10
C TRP A 85 0.47 57.84 16.08
N HIS A 86 1.40 57.94 17.05
CA HIS A 86 2.51 56.99 17.18
C HIS A 86 2.04 55.55 17.42
N ARG A 87 1.02 55.37 18.28
CA ARG A 87 0.42 54.05 18.52
C ARG A 87 -0.24 53.50 17.26
N LEU A 88 -0.95 54.33 16.51
CA LEU A 88 -1.58 53.94 15.25
C LEU A 88 -0.52 53.51 14.23
N GLN A 89 0.54 54.31 14.06
CA GLN A 89 1.63 54.01 13.15
C GLN A 89 2.35 52.72 13.53
N LYS A 90 2.56 52.47 14.83
CA LYS A 90 3.14 51.21 15.32
C LYS A 90 2.26 50.01 14.96
N ARG A 91 0.94 50.12 15.15
CA ARG A 91 -0.01 49.06 14.78
C ARG A 91 -0.06 48.85 13.27
N SER A 92 -0.06 49.90 12.46
CA SER A 92 -0.02 49.77 11.00
C SER A 92 1.22 49.01 10.53
N ARG A 93 2.39 49.30 11.10
CA ARG A 93 3.62 48.55 10.80
C ARG A 93 3.53 47.09 11.24
N GLU A 94 2.88 46.82 12.37
CA GLU A 94 2.67 45.45 12.85
C GLU A 94 1.72 44.68 11.93
N ILE A 95 0.62 45.30 11.48
CA ILE A 95 -0.30 44.74 10.51
C ILE A 95 0.43 44.44 9.19
N GLU A 96 1.19 45.40 8.64
CA GLU A 96 1.97 45.16 7.42
C GLU A 96 3.03 44.06 7.57
N ARG A 97 3.54 43.84 8.79
CA ARG A 97 4.47 42.74 9.08
C ARG A 97 3.74 41.40 9.11
N LEU A 98 2.56 41.36 9.73
CA LEU A 98 1.72 40.17 9.78
C LEU A 98 1.19 39.80 8.40
N ASP A 99 0.70 40.77 7.63
CA ASP A 99 0.21 40.55 6.26
C ASP A 99 1.30 39.97 5.37
N ARG A 100 2.53 40.51 5.44
CA ARG A 100 3.68 39.94 4.71
C ARG A 100 4.02 38.51 5.14
N ALA A 101 3.95 38.23 6.44
CA ALA A 101 4.23 36.88 6.94
C ALA A 101 3.14 35.88 6.50
N GLN A 102 1.88 36.29 6.53
CA GLN A 102 0.75 35.48 6.07
C GLN A 102 0.80 35.22 4.58
N GLU A 103 1.14 36.23 3.77
CA GLU A 103 1.28 36.06 2.32
C GLU A 103 2.38 35.05 1.98
N GLU A 104 3.50 35.09 2.70
CA GLU A 104 4.58 34.09 2.54
C GLU A 104 4.11 32.68 2.93
N GLU A 105 3.39 32.54 4.05
CA GLU A 105 2.83 31.25 4.48
C GLU A 105 1.80 30.71 3.48
N ILE A 106 0.93 31.56 2.94
CA ILE A 106 -0.05 31.20 1.91
C ILE A 106 0.67 30.74 0.64
N ASN A 107 1.75 31.42 0.25
CA ASN A 107 2.53 31.03 -0.92
C ASN A 107 3.23 29.68 -0.73
N GLN A 108 3.80 29.43 0.45
CA GLN A 108 4.38 28.13 0.78
C GLN A 108 3.32 27.02 0.77
N LEU A 109 2.15 27.27 1.37
CA LEU A 109 1.04 26.33 1.37
C LEU A 109 0.56 26.03 -0.06
N ASN A 110 0.44 27.05 -0.90
CA ASN A 110 0.04 26.88 -2.30
C ASN A 110 1.04 26.01 -3.08
N VAL A 111 2.35 26.17 -2.85
CA VAL A 111 3.37 25.32 -3.46
C VAL A 111 3.24 23.87 -2.98
N LEU A 112 3.06 23.65 -1.68
CA LEU A 112 2.88 22.32 -1.10
C LEU A 112 1.61 21.63 -1.64
N ILE A 113 0.48 22.34 -1.68
CA ILE A 113 -0.78 21.81 -2.21
C ILE A 113 -0.62 21.44 -3.69
N ARG A 114 -0.01 22.30 -4.50
CA ARG A 114 0.22 22.00 -5.92
C ARG A 114 1.09 20.75 -6.10
N ASN A 115 2.18 20.65 -5.34
CA ASN A 115 3.11 19.51 -5.48
C ASN A 115 2.46 18.20 -5.02
N THR A 116 1.78 18.21 -3.87
CA THR A 116 1.07 17.01 -3.35
C THR A 116 -0.07 16.58 -4.26
N LEU A 117 -0.83 17.51 -4.81
CA LEU A 117 -1.92 17.22 -5.74
C LEU A 117 -1.39 16.68 -7.07
N LEU A 118 -0.32 17.27 -7.61
CA LEU A 118 0.33 16.76 -8.83
C LEU A 118 0.88 15.34 -8.62
N GLN A 119 1.56 15.09 -7.50
CA GLN A 119 2.07 13.76 -7.18
C GLN A 119 0.93 12.75 -7.06
N SER A 120 -0.15 13.09 -6.33
CA SER A 120 -1.33 12.23 -6.17
C SER A 120 -2.02 11.91 -7.49
N ILE A 121 -2.18 12.89 -8.38
CA ILE A 121 -2.73 12.68 -9.72
C ILE A 121 -1.82 11.77 -10.54
N MET A 122 -0.50 11.99 -10.48
CA MET A 122 0.47 11.20 -11.22
C MET A 122 0.46 9.74 -10.74
N ASP A 123 0.43 9.51 -9.44
CA ASP A 123 0.34 8.18 -8.84
C ASP A 123 -0.98 7.48 -9.21
N HIS A 124 -2.10 8.21 -9.20
CA HIS A 124 -3.39 7.67 -9.63
C HIS A 124 -3.38 7.31 -11.11
N ILE A 125 -2.89 8.18 -11.99
CA ILE A 125 -2.85 7.92 -13.43
C ILE A 125 -1.92 6.73 -13.72
N ALA A 126 -0.73 6.70 -13.10
CA ALA A 126 0.20 5.57 -13.22
C ALA A 126 -0.46 4.25 -12.77
N GLY A 127 -1.15 4.27 -11.63
CA GLY A 127 -1.90 3.12 -11.14
C GLY A 127 -3.02 2.69 -12.08
N HIS A 128 -3.74 3.63 -12.68
CA HIS A 128 -4.82 3.33 -13.63
C HIS A 128 -4.29 2.77 -14.96
N VAL A 129 -3.20 3.33 -15.49
CA VAL A 129 -2.52 2.85 -16.69
C VAL A 129 -1.98 1.44 -16.46
N ASN A 130 -1.29 1.19 -15.34
CA ASN A 130 -0.77 -0.14 -15.03
C ASN A 130 -1.89 -1.18 -14.94
N LYS A 131 -2.99 -0.88 -14.25
CA LYS A 131 -4.17 -1.77 -14.19
C LYS A 131 -4.79 -2.01 -15.57
N HIS A 132 -4.77 -1.00 -16.44
CA HIS A 132 -5.30 -1.13 -17.79
C HIS A 132 -4.41 -2.01 -18.66
N VAL A 133 -3.08 -1.81 -18.58
CA VAL A 133 -2.08 -2.64 -19.25
C VAL A 133 -2.16 -4.08 -18.76
N GLU A 134 -2.24 -4.31 -17.45
CA GLU A 134 -2.39 -5.63 -16.85
C GLU A 134 -3.63 -6.35 -17.39
N ARG A 135 -4.78 -5.66 -17.45
CA ARG A 135 -6.00 -6.23 -18.04
C ARG A 135 -5.83 -6.59 -19.52
N ILE A 136 -5.20 -5.72 -20.31
CA ILE A 136 -4.95 -5.99 -21.73
C ILE A 136 -3.99 -7.19 -21.87
N MET A 137 -2.96 -7.28 -21.03
CA MET A 137 -2.04 -8.41 -21.03
C MET A 137 -2.74 -9.72 -20.66
N GLU A 138 -3.61 -9.71 -19.64
CA GLU A 138 -4.41 -10.87 -19.24
C GLU A 138 -5.32 -11.37 -20.37
N THR A 139 -5.81 -10.49 -21.24
CA THR A 139 -6.70 -10.89 -22.35
C THR A 139 -5.93 -11.25 -23.62
N GLU A 140 -4.96 -10.43 -24.04
CA GLU A 140 -4.31 -10.56 -25.35
C GLU A 140 -3.16 -11.56 -25.33
N VAL A 141 -2.36 -11.61 -24.26
CA VAL A 141 -1.21 -12.53 -24.17
C VAL A 141 -1.64 -14.00 -24.29
N PRO A 142 -2.67 -14.51 -23.59
CA PRO A 142 -3.05 -15.91 -23.76
C PRO A 142 -3.61 -16.21 -25.15
N LEU A 143 -4.21 -15.23 -25.84
CA LEU A 143 -4.68 -15.42 -27.21
C LEU A 143 -3.50 -15.53 -28.17
N LEU A 144 -2.54 -14.61 -28.10
CA LEU A 144 -1.33 -14.63 -28.91
C LEU A 144 -0.48 -15.87 -28.63
N VAL A 145 -0.32 -16.24 -27.36
CA VAL A 145 0.42 -17.45 -26.98
C VAL A 145 -0.28 -18.70 -27.52
N LYS A 146 -1.61 -18.79 -27.44
CA LYS A 146 -2.35 -19.92 -28.04
C LYS A 146 -2.20 -19.97 -29.55
N GLN A 147 -2.24 -18.83 -30.23
CA GLN A 147 -2.08 -18.74 -31.68
C GLN A 147 -0.67 -19.15 -32.12
N GLU A 148 0.36 -18.62 -31.47
CA GLU A 148 1.75 -18.97 -31.75
C GLU A 148 2.06 -20.43 -31.41
N LEU A 149 1.54 -20.94 -30.28
CA LEU A 149 1.66 -22.36 -29.95
C LEU A 149 0.97 -23.24 -31.00
N ALA A 150 -0.21 -22.86 -31.50
CA ALA A 150 -0.88 -23.61 -32.56
C ALA A 150 -0.13 -23.57 -33.90
N ALA A 151 0.57 -22.47 -34.21
CA ALA A 151 1.40 -22.36 -35.41
C ALA A 151 2.73 -23.12 -35.26
N ALA A 152 3.33 -23.09 -34.08
CA ALA A 152 4.65 -23.66 -33.82
C ALA A 152 4.60 -25.16 -33.49
N LEU A 153 3.50 -25.67 -32.92
CA LEU A 153 3.34 -27.10 -32.61
C LEU A 153 2.48 -27.80 -33.67
N PRO A 154 3.05 -28.72 -34.45
CA PRO A 154 2.27 -29.59 -35.33
C PRO A 154 1.25 -30.40 -34.53
N GLU A 155 0.03 -30.52 -35.07
CA GLU A 155 -1.04 -31.31 -34.46
C GLU A 155 -0.64 -32.77 -34.23
N SER A 156 0.25 -33.31 -35.08
CA SER A 156 0.81 -34.66 -34.90
C SER A 156 1.53 -34.82 -33.56
N LEU A 157 2.33 -33.84 -33.15
CA LEU A 157 3.10 -33.92 -31.90
C LEU A 157 2.18 -33.82 -30.67
N LEU A 158 1.12 -33.01 -30.75
CA LEU A 158 0.11 -32.94 -29.69
C LEU A 158 -0.63 -34.28 -29.53
N ASN A 159 -0.98 -34.91 -30.65
CA ASN A 159 -1.60 -36.23 -30.65
C ASN A 159 -0.66 -37.29 -30.05
N ASP A 160 0.62 -37.29 -30.41
CA ASP A 160 1.63 -38.19 -29.86
C ASP A 160 1.77 -38.02 -28.33
N VAL A 161 1.81 -36.77 -27.84
CA VAL A 161 1.86 -36.47 -26.40
C VAL A 161 0.60 -36.98 -25.69
N HIS A 162 -0.58 -36.81 -26.30
CA HIS A 162 -1.83 -37.34 -25.75
C HIS A 162 -1.87 -38.86 -25.72
N GLU A 163 -1.38 -39.52 -26.77
CA GLU A 163 -1.27 -40.96 -26.86
C GLU A 163 -0.32 -41.49 -25.78
N HIS A 164 0.90 -40.95 -25.69
CA HIS A 164 1.85 -41.34 -24.65
C HIS A 164 1.35 -41.08 -23.23
N LYS A 165 0.60 -39.99 -23.00
CA LYS A 165 -0.03 -39.74 -21.70
C LYS A 165 -1.06 -40.82 -21.37
N LYS A 166 -1.84 -41.26 -22.35
CA LYS A 166 -2.82 -42.35 -22.19
C LYS A 166 -2.12 -43.69 -21.93
N GLU A 167 -1.03 -43.96 -22.64
CA GLU A 167 -0.18 -45.14 -22.42
C GLU A 167 0.41 -45.14 -21.01
N LEU A 168 0.97 -44.02 -20.55
CA LEU A 168 1.49 -43.89 -19.19
C LEU A 168 0.41 -44.11 -18.12
N GLN A 169 -0.79 -43.57 -18.31
CA GLN A 169 -1.92 -43.83 -17.41
C GLN A 169 -2.36 -45.30 -17.42
N GLN A 170 -2.24 -45.99 -18.55
CA GLN A 170 -2.49 -47.42 -18.64
C GLN A 170 -1.41 -48.21 -17.89
N VAL A 171 -0.13 -47.88 -18.08
CA VAL A 171 1.00 -48.53 -17.40
C VAL A 171 0.92 -48.31 -15.89
N GLN A 172 0.70 -47.07 -15.43
CA GLN A 172 0.60 -46.74 -14.01
C GLN A 172 -0.54 -47.51 -13.32
N ARG A 173 -1.67 -47.65 -14.00
CA ARG A 173 -2.80 -48.45 -13.53
C ARG A 173 -2.50 -49.94 -13.53
N ALA A 174 -1.84 -50.45 -14.57
CA ALA A 174 -1.44 -51.85 -14.64
C ALA A 174 -0.46 -52.17 -13.50
N LEU A 175 0.50 -51.29 -13.24
CA LEU A 175 1.43 -51.38 -12.12
C LEU A 175 0.68 -51.41 -10.79
N TYR A 176 -0.17 -50.41 -10.52
CA TYR A 176 -0.98 -50.37 -9.30
C TYR A 176 -1.83 -51.63 -9.12
N ASN A 177 -2.49 -52.10 -10.18
CA ASN A 177 -3.29 -53.33 -10.12
C ASN A 177 -2.41 -54.57 -9.90
N SER A 178 -1.19 -54.61 -10.42
CA SER A 178 -0.25 -55.70 -10.17
C SER A 178 0.26 -55.72 -8.72
N GLU A 179 0.52 -54.55 -8.14
CA GLU A 179 0.90 -54.39 -6.74
C GLU A 179 -0.26 -54.76 -5.80
N ALA A 180 -1.48 -54.30 -6.11
CA ALA A 180 -2.68 -54.66 -5.38
C ALA A 180 -2.94 -56.17 -5.43
N ARG A 181 -2.78 -56.80 -6.60
CA ARG A 181 -2.89 -58.27 -6.73
C ARG A 181 -1.81 -59.00 -5.94
N LEU A 182 -0.58 -58.50 -5.95
CA LEU A 182 0.50 -59.08 -5.19
C LEU A 182 0.19 -59.02 -3.68
N ALA A 183 -0.25 -57.86 -3.18
CA ALA A 183 -0.66 -57.69 -1.79
C ALA A 183 -1.82 -58.63 -1.43
N ASN A 184 -2.85 -58.69 -2.27
CA ASN A 184 -4.01 -59.58 -2.06
C ASN A 184 -3.64 -61.07 -2.12
N SER A 185 -2.63 -61.46 -2.90
CA SER A 185 -2.15 -62.85 -2.98
C SER A 185 -1.47 -63.34 -1.71
N LEU A 186 -0.99 -62.42 -0.86
CA LEU A 186 -0.41 -62.75 0.44
C LEU A 186 -1.49 -63.11 1.47
N ILE A 187 -2.76 -62.78 1.21
CA ILE A 187 -3.89 -63.14 2.06
C ILE A 187 -4.11 -64.65 2.00
N ARG A 188 -3.91 -65.31 3.14
CA ARG A 188 -4.11 -66.76 3.33
C ARG A 188 -5.21 -67.02 4.35
N SER A 189 -5.56 -68.29 4.55
CA SER A 189 -6.61 -68.74 5.49
C SER A 189 -6.46 -68.23 6.93
N HIS A 190 -5.24 -67.89 7.37
CA HIS A 190 -4.98 -67.36 8.72
C HIS A 190 -5.19 -65.83 8.83
N ASN A 191 -5.19 -65.10 7.70
CA ASN A 191 -5.31 -63.64 7.64
C ASN A 191 -6.50 -63.20 6.78
N ILE A 192 -7.61 -63.96 6.80
CA ILE A 192 -8.77 -63.67 5.94
C ILE A 192 -9.46 -62.34 6.25
N TYR A 193 -9.23 -61.79 7.44
CA TYR A 193 -9.75 -60.48 7.90
C TYR A 193 -8.84 -59.30 7.55
N ASP A 194 -7.75 -59.54 6.80
CA ASP A 194 -6.89 -58.46 6.32
C ASP A 194 -7.55 -57.71 5.15
N ALA A 195 -7.28 -56.41 5.07
CA ALA A 195 -7.94 -55.52 4.13
C ALA A 195 -7.50 -55.79 2.70
N LEU A 196 -8.48 -55.98 1.81
CA LEU A 196 -8.24 -56.13 0.37
C LEU A 196 -7.79 -54.81 -0.23
N GLN A 197 -6.66 -54.84 -0.94
CA GLN A 197 -6.21 -53.70 -1.72
C GLN A 197 -7.11 -53.52 -2.95
N PRO A 198 -7.71 -52.33 -3.15
CA PRO A 198 -8.63 -52.07 -4.24
C PRO A 198 -7.90 -52.03 -5.58
N LEU A 199 -8.57 -52.49 -6.63
CA LEU A 199 -8.08 -52.39 -8.00
C LEU A 199 -8.68 -51.17 -8.70
N LYS A 200 -7.90 -50.52 -9.57
CA LYS A 200 -8.36 -49.40 -10.41
C LYS A 200 -9.03 -49.92 -11.68
N LYS A 201 -10.17 -49.32 -12.01
CA LYS A 201 -10.97 -49.59 -13.22
C LYS A 201 -10.29 -49.04 -14.48
N LYS A 202 -10.93 -49.24 -15.65
CA LYS A 202 -10.47 -48.63 -16.91
C LYS A 202 -10.43 -47.10 -16.88
N ASP A 203 -11.28 -46.51 -16.07
CA ASP A 203 -11.40 -45.07 -15.84
C ASP A 203 -10.39 -44.53 -14.80
N GLY A 204 -9.61 -45.42 -14.15
CA GLY A 204 -8.65 -45.03 -13.11
C GLY A 204 -9.27 -44.78 -11.73
N SER A 205 -10.60 -44.73 -11.64
CA SER A 205 -11.39 -44.71 -10.42
C SER A 205 -11.47 -46.10 -9.75
N ILE A 206 -11.73 -46.12 -8.46
CA ILE A 206 -11.98 -47.34 -7.67
C ILE A 206 -13.50 -47.53 -7.58
N SER A 207 -13.99 -48.77 -7.63
CA SER A 207 -15.42 -49.04 -7.45
C SER A 207 -15.89 -48.65 -6.05
N PRO A 208 -17.00 -47.91 -5.91
CA PRO A 208 -17.59 -47.63 -4.59
C PRO A 208 -18.16 -48.91 -3.94
N HIS A 209 -18.40 -49.95 -4.73
CA HIS A 209 -18.90 -51.25 -4.27
C HIS A 209 -17.76 -52.24 -3.97
N PHE A 210 -16.50 -51.80 -4.00
CA PHE A 210 -15.38 -52.66 -3.67
C PHE A 210 -15.41 -53.02 -2.18
N PRO A 211 -15.50 -54.32 -1.82
CA PRO A 211 -15.58 -54.72 -0.43
C PRO A 211 -14.24 -54.52 0.29
N PRO A 212 -14.27 -54.14 1.58
CA PRO A 212 -13.05 -53.94 2.35
C PRO A 212 -12.28 -55.23 2.59
N ASP A 213 -12.98 -56.36 2.83
CA ASP A 213 -12.36 -57.63 3.24
C ASP A 213 -12.94 -58.83 2.46
N VAL A 214 -12.25 -59.96 2.47
CA VAL A 214 -12.69 -61.21 1.82
C VAL A 214 -14.04 -61.71 2.36
N PRO A 215 -14.32 -61.72 3.68
CA PRO A 215 -15.63 -62.11 4.20
C PRO A 215 -16.75 -61.16 3.77
N ALA A 216 -16.44 -59.86 3.68
CA ALA A 216 -17.40 -58.87 3.20
C ALA A 216 -17.76 -59.12 1.73
N LEU A 217 -16.79 -59.51 0.89
CA LEU A 217 -17.02 -59.91 -0.50
C LEU A 217 -17.90 -61.17 -0.63
N LEU A 218 -17.73 -62.15 0.25
CA LEU A 218 -18.55 -63.38 0.26
C LEU A 218 -19.98 -63.15 0.74
N ALA A 219 -20.21 -62.09 1.52
CA ALA A 219 -21.54 -61.69 1.99
C ALA A 219 -22.32 -60.85 0.96
N VAL A 220 -21.71 -60.47 -0.17
CA VAL A 220 -22.34 -59.63 -1.20
C VAL A 220 -23.41 -60.41 -1.99
N ASP A 221 -24.53 -59.74 -2.26
CA ASP A 221 -25.63 -60.28 -3.07
C ASP A 221 -25.23 -60.54 -4.54
N ASP A 222 -25.91 -61.49 -5.19
CA ASP A 222 -25.67 -61.88 -6.59
C ASP A 222 -25.76 -60.68 -7.57
N ALA A 223 -26.67 -59.74 -7.32
CA ALA A 223 -26.82 -58.53 -8.12
C ALA A 223 -25.59 -57.62 -8.05
N THR A 224 -25.06 -57.39 -6.85
CA THR A 224 -23.89 -56.54 -6.64
C THR A 224 -22.61 -57.22 -7.14
N ALA A 225 -22.50 -58.54 -7.01
CA ALA A 225 -21.39 -59.31 -7.58
C ALA A 225 -21.35 -59.21 -9.12
N LYS A 226 -22.50 -59.31 -9.79
CA LYS A 226 -22.61 -59.12 -11.24
C LYS A 226 -22.27 -57.69 -11.69
N ASN A 227 -22.69 -56.69 -10.91
CA ASN A 227 -22.33 -55.29 -11.16
C ASN A 227 -20.82 -55.08 -11.04
N LEU A 228 -20.18 -55.65 -10.02
CA LEU A 228 -18.72 -55.60 -9.87
C LEU A 228 -18.01 -56.25 -11.08
N LEU A 229 -18.42 -57.44 -11.51
CA LEU A 229 -17.84 -58.09 -12.68
C LEU A 229 -17.99 -57.22 -13.95
N ALA A 230 -19.16 -56.60 -14.15
CA ALA A 230 -19.40 -55.70 -15.27
C ALA A 230 -18.52 -54.45 -15.20
N GLU A 231 -18.35 -53.84 -14.02
CA GLU A 231 -17.54 -52.64 -13.82
C GLU A 231 -16.03 -52.86 -14.08
N TYR A 232 -15.55 -54.09 -13.90
CA TYR A 232 -14.17 -54.48 -14.17
C TYR A 232 -13.99 -55.17 -15.53
N ASP A 233 -15.01 -55.12 -16.40
CA ASP A 233 -15.03 -55.71 -17.75
C ASP A 233 -14.71 -57.22 -17.79
N LEU A 234 -15.13 -57.94 -16.74
CA LEU A 234 -14.99 -59.39 -16.68
C LEU A 234 -16.21 -60.06 -17.36
N PRO A 235 -16.02 -61.18 -18.07
CA PRO A 235 -17.11 -61.85 -18.78
C PRO A 235 -18.12 -62.46 -17.79
N SER A 236 -19.27 -61.80 -17.63
CA SER A 236 -20.39 -62.25 -16.76
C SER A 236 -21.37 -63.22 -17.43
N LYS A 237 -21.02 -63.78 -18.60
CA LYS A 237 -22.01 -64.43 -19.48
C LYS A 237 -22.72 -65.62 -18.86
N GLU A 238 -22.07 -66.39 -18.01
CA GLU A 238 -22.69 -67.53 -17.34
C GLU A 238 -22.02 -67.75 -15.99
N GLU A 239 -22.84 -68.16 -15.02
CA GLU A 239 -22.53 -68.97 -13.84
C GLU A 239 -22.94 -68.37 -12.48
N THR A 240 -23.41 -69.28 -11.63
CA THR A 240 -23.81 -69.10 -10.23
C THR A 240 -23.00 -68.05 -9.46
N ARG A 241 -23.63 -67.38 -8.49
CA ARG A 241 -23.01 -66.39 -7.58
C ARG A 241 -21.59 -66.77 -7.17
N GLU A 242 -21.40 -68.03 -6.76
CA GLU A 242 -20.12 -68.57 -6.31
C GLU A 242 -19.04 -68.57 -7.39
N ARG A 243 -19.36 -68.94 -8.63
CA ARG A 243 -18.41 -68.90 -9.75
C ARG A 243 -18.08 -67.46 -10.14
N SER A 244 -19.07 -66.55 -10.08
CA SER A 244 -18.88 -65.11 -10.26
C SER A 244 -17.92 -64.52 -9.22
N LEU A 245 -18.12 -64.84 -7.93
CA LEU A 245 -17.23 -64.42 -6.84
C LEU A 245 -15.84 -65.07 -6.95
N THR A 246 -15.76 -66.35 -7.31
CA THR A 246 -14.49 -67.06 -7.50
C THR A 246 -13.66 -66.44 -8.62
N LYS A 247 -14.30 -66.06 -9.74
CA LYS A 247 -13.64 -65.32 -10.83
C LYS A 247 -13.15 -63.95 -10.38
N PHE A 248 -13.94 -63.23 -9.58
CA PHE A 248 -13.55 -61.93 -9.05
C PHE A 248 -12.39 -62.04 -8.05
N LEU A 249 -12.42 -63.01 -7.13
CA LEU A 249 -11.32 -63.31 -6.21
C LEU A 249 -10.03 -63.67 -6.96
N ALA A 250 -10.13 -64.51 -7.99
CA ALA A 250 -9.00 -64.84 -8.85
C ALA A 250 -8.45 -63.59 -9.58
N PHE A 251 -9.33 -62.69 -10.03
CA PHE A 251 -8.94 -61.42 -10.65
C PHE A 251 -8.25 -60.45 -9.66
N CYS A 252 -8.69 -60.45 -8.40
CA CYS A 252 -8.06 -59.71 -7.31
C CYS A 252 -6.72 -60.31 -6.86
N GLY A 253 -6.35 -61.52 -7.34
CA GLY A 253 -5.11 -62.20 -6.98
C GLY A 253 -5.22 -63.07 -5.72
N VAL A 254 -6.42 -63.23 -5.15
CA VAL A 254 -6.63 -64.04 -3.96
C VAL A 254 -6.82 -65.50 -4.38
N HIS A 255 -5.87 -66.37 -4.00
CA HIS A 255 -5.98 -67.80 -4.20
C HIS A 255 -6.80 -68.44 -3.08
N TYR A 256 -8.12 -68.21 -3.10
CA TYR A 256 -9.02 -68.92 -2.19
C TYR A 256 -9.34 -70.30 -2.78
N GLN A 257 -8.72 -71.36 -2.25
CA GLN A 257 -9.12 -72.73 -2.57
C GLN A 257 -10.45 -72.98 -1.86
N SER A 258 -11.57 -72.74 -2.56
CA SER A 258 -12.88 -73.22 -2.10
C SER A 258 -12.79 -74.74 -2.03
N LEU A 259 -12.72 -75.31 -0.83
CA LEU A 259 -12.94 -76.74 -0.68
C LEU A 259 -14.32 -77.05 -1.27
N PRO A 260 -14.46 -78.07 -2.14
CA PRO A 260 -15.77 -78.54 -2.52
C PRO A 260 -16.51 -78.88 -1.22
N THR A 261 -17.66 -78.27 -1.01
CA THR A 261 -18.66 -78.76 -0.05
C THR A 261 -19.04 -80.15 -0.54
N ALA A 262 -18.27 -81.14 -0.10
CA ALA A 262 -18.66 -82.53 -0.21
C ALA A 262 -20.04 -82.64 0.42
N GLU A 263 -20.99 -83.13 -0.37
CA GLU A 263 -22.29 -83.58 0.08
C GLU A 263 -22.12 -84.38 1.37
N LEU A 264 -22.42 -83.73 2.49
CA LEU A 264 -22.46 -84.37 3.80
C LEU A 264 -23.67 -85.30 3.82
N LEU A 265 -23.41 -86.56 3.43
CA LEU A 265 -24.03 -87.77 3.97
C LEU A 265 -25.56 -87.82 3.92
N THR A 266 -26.11 -88.02 2.73
CA THR A 266 -27.33 -88.82 2.55
C THR A 266 -26.94 -90.26 2.19
N TYR A 267 -26.36 -90.98 3.16
CA TYR A 267 -26.16 -92.43 3.04
C TYR A 267 -26.86 -93.16 4.19
N GLY A 268 -28.03 -93.71 3.86
CA GLY A 268 -28.59 -94.97 4.33
C GLY A 268 -28.53 -95.29 5.82
N SER A 269 -29.69 -95.18 6.48
CA SER A 269 -30.02 -96.05 7.62
C SER A 269 -31.51 -96.37 7.58
N ASP A 270 -31.91 -97.09 6.53
CA ASP A 270 -33.15 -97.85 6.48
C ASP A 270 -32.77 -99.30 6.80
N ALA A 271 -33.04 -99.75 8.02
CA ALA A 271 -32.90 -101.14 8.44
C ALA A 271 -33.80 -101.41 9.65
N SER A 272 -35.06 -101.76 9.37
CA SER A 272 -35.96 -102.47 10.29
C SER A 272 -35.54 -103.94 10.42
N PRO A 273 -35.87 -104.57 11.56
CA PRO A 273 -36.44 -105.90 11.59
C PRO A 273 -37.96 -105.87 11.85
#